data_AF-A0A257X9Y0-F1
#
_entry.id   AF-A0A257X9Y0-F1
#
_cell.length_a   1.000
_cell.length_b   1.000
_cell.length_c   1.000
_cell.angle_alpha   90.00
_cell.angle_beta   90.00
_cell.angle_gamma   90.00
#
_symmetry.space_group_name_H-M   'P 1'
#
loop_
_entity.id
_entity.type
_entity.pdbx_description
1 polymer ?
#
loop_
_entity_poly.entity_id
_entity_poly.type
_entity_poly.pdbx_seq_one_letter_code
_entity_poly.pdbx_strand_id
1 'polypeptide(L)'
;MTTIHQEVGDFIFSTLTPEQMLAYKPSAEAQERLEELIARDKRDGLLPGERGELDRMIESTRLLVMAKAEAMVKLNERPSKTA
;
A
#
# COMPACT_ATOMS: atom_id res chain seq x y z
N MET A 1 -23.46 -4.00 11.38
CA MET A 1 -23.40 -2.96 10.34
C MET A 1 -22.02 -3.04 9.72
N THR A 2 -21.94 -3.27 8.41
CA THR A 2 -20.68 -3.28 7.69
C THR A 2 -20.19 -1.83 7.56
N THR A 3 -18.90 -1.59 7.82
CA THR A 3 -18.30 -0.27 7.61
C THR A 3 -17.83 -0.12 6.17
N ILE A 4 -17.74 1.11 5.65
CA ILE A 4 -17.21 1.38 4.30
C ILE A 4 -15.83 0.72 4.10
N HIS A 5 -15.00 0.68 5.14
CA HIS A 5 -13.70 0.01 5.09
C HIS A 5 -13.81 -1.50 4.81
N GLN A 6 -14.77 -2.18 5.43
CA GLN A 6 -15.01 -3.61 5.21
C GLN A 6 -15.55 -3.89 3.80
N GLU A 7 -16.47 -3.06 3.30
CA GLU A 7 -17.01 -3.21 1.94
C GLU A 7 -15.92 -3.02 0.86
N VAL A 8 -15.06 -2.03 1.04
CA VAL A 8 -13.92 -1.80 0.14
C VAL A 8 -12.91 -2.94 0.23
N GLY A 9 -12.64 -3.46 1.43
CA GLY A 9 -11.82 -4.65 1.62
C GLY A 9 -12.40 -5.84 0.87
N ASP A 10 -13.66 -6.18 1.11
CA ASP A 10 -14.36 -7.28 0.42
C ASP A 10 -14.33 -7.12 -1.10
N PHE A 11 -14.50 -5.90 -1.61
CA PHE A 11 -14.40 -5.61 -3.04
C PHE A 11 -12.99 -5.88 -3.59
N ILE A 12 -11.93 -5.39 -2.93
CA ILE A 12 -10.53 -5.61 -3.36
C ILE A 12 -10.19 -7.12 -3.31
N PHE A 13 -10.57 -7.80 -2.24
CA PHE A 13 -10.27 -9.21 -2.03
C PHE A 13 -11.22 -10.16 -2.77
N SER A 14 -12.22 -9.64 -3.50
CA SER A 14 -13.01 -10.42 -4.46
C SER A 14 -12.18 -10.87 -5.67
N THR A 15 -11.11 -10.12 -5.99
CA THR A 15 -10.26 -10.36 -7.17
C THR A 15 -8.83 -10.76 -6.80
N LEU A 16 -8.31 -10.26 -5.67
CA LEU A 16 -6.97 -10.56 -5.17
C LEU A 16 -7.03 -11.38 -3.88
N THR A 17 -6.10 -12.32 -3.68
CA THR A 17 -5.96 -12.99 -2.38
C THR A 17 -5.20 -12.10 -1.38
N PRO A 18 -5.46 -12.24 -0.06
CA PRO A 18 -4.64 -11.59 0.96
C PRO A 18 -3.14 -11.82 0.78
N GLU A 19 -2.75 -13.04 0.41
CA GLU A 19 -1.36 -13.42 0.14
C GLU A 19 -0.76 -12.67 -1.05
N GLN A 20 -1.50 -12.53 -2.16
CA GLN A 20 -1.07 -11.74 -3.30
C GLN A 20 -0.89 -10.26 -2.94
N MET A 21 -1.79 -9.69 -2.14
CA MET A 21 -1.66 -8.31 -1.65
C MET A 21 -0.42 -8.13 -0.76
N LEU A 22 -0.15 -9.08 0.13
CA LEU A 22 1.03 -9.04 0.99
C LEU A 22 2.34 -9.20 0.20
N ALA A 23 2.34 -10.09 -0.81
CA ALA A 23 3.47 -10.35 -1.69
C ALA A 23 3.74 -9.20 -2.68
N TYR A 24 2.72 -8.40 -3.02
CA TYR A 24 2.88 -7.27 -3.92
C TYR A 24 3.90 -6.26 -3.39
N LYS A 25 4.78 -5.82 -4.30
CA LYS A 25 5.74 -4.75 -4.07
C LYS A 25 5.70 -3.82 -5.29
N PRO A 26 5.82 -2.49 -5.10
CA PRO A 26 6.06 -1.58 -6.21
C PRO A 26 7.30 -2.00 -7.01
N SER A 27 7.42 -1.57 -8.27
CA SER A 27 8.61 -1.86 -9.08
C SER A 27 9.88 -1.30 -8.43
N ALA A 28 11.04 -1.88 -8.74
CA ALA A 28 12.34 -1.39 -8.25
C ALA A 28 12.53 0.10 -8.62
N GLU A 29 12.21 0.48 -9.85
CA GLU A 29 12.25 1.86 -10.33
C GLU A 29 11.39 2.81 -9.47
N ALA A 30 10.17 2.40 -9.10
CA ALA A 30 9.31 3.22 -8.26
C ALA A 30 9.84 3.34 -6.82
N GLN A 31 10.48 2.30 -6.29
CA GLN A 31 11.11 2.33 -4.97
C GLN A 31 12.35 3.25 -4.98
N GLU A 32 13.23 3.09 -5.98
CA GLU A 32 14.42 3.91 -6.16
C GLU A 32 14.06 5.39 -6.33
N ARG A 33 13.03 5.69 -7.13
CA ARG A 33 12.55 7.07 -7.32
C ARG A 33 12.02 7.69 -6.03
N LEU A 34 11.28 6.92 -5.22
CA LEU A 34 10.78 7.38 -3.93
C LEU A 34 11.94 7.71 -2.98
N GLU A 35 12.93 6.82 -2.91
CA GLU A 35 14.12 7.00 -2.09
C GLU A 35 14.94 8.22 -2.52
N GLU A 36 15.10 8.42 -3.83
CA GLU A 36 15.79 9.59 -4.40
C GLU A 36 15.10 10.89 -3.97
N LEU A 37 13.77 10.98 -4.15
CA LEU A 37 12.99 12.17 -3.80
C LEU A 37 13.05 12.46 -2.29
N ILE A 38 12.93 11.43 -1.44
CA ILE A 38 13.07 11.58 0.01
C ILE A 38 14.47 12.06 0.39
N ALA A 39 15.51 11.51 -0.24
CA ALA A 39 16.89 11.91 0.03
C ALA A 39 17.13 13.37 -0.38
N ARG A 40 16.61 13.79 -1.53
CA ARG A 40 16.73 15.17 -2.02
C ARG A 40 15.95 16.17 -1.17
N ASP A 41 14.73 15.85 -0.77
CA ASP A 41 13.92 16.70 0.13
C ASP A 41 14.67 17.00 1.44
N LYS A 42 15.39 16.01 1.98
CA LYS A 42 16.18 16.16 3.21
C LYS A 42 17.48 16.95 3.06
N ARG A 43 18.11 16.96 1.88
CA ARG A 43 19.41 17.62 1.67
C ARG A 43 19.25 19.04 1.15
N ASP A 44 18.52 19.17 0.04
CA ASP A 44 18.58 20.33 -0.86
C ASP A 44 17.18 20.95 -1.08
N GLY A 45 16.13 20.22 -0.68
CA GLY A 45 14.74 20.52 -1.01
C GLY A 45 14.34 19.99 -2.40
N LEU A 46 13.04 20.03 -2.67
CA LEU A 46 12.44 19.57 -3.92
C LEU A 46 11.97 20.72 -4.79
N LEU A 47 12.12 20.58 -6.11
CA LEU A 47 11.44 21.45 -7.06
C LEU A 47 9.92 21.23 -6.96
N PRO A 48 9.08 22.22 -7.34
CA PRO A 48 7.62 22.08 -7.26
C PRO A 48 7.06 20.83 -7.95
N GLY A 49 7.61 20.45 -9.11
CA GLY A 49 7.19 19.24 -9.82
C GLY A 49 7.55 17.95 -9.08
N GLU A 50 8.71 17.93 -8.43
CA GLU A 50 9.22 16.79 -7.65
C GLU A 50 8.49 16.64 -6.33
N ARG A 51 8.11 17.76 -5.69
CA ARG A 51 7.25 17.75 -4.51
C ARG A 51 5.89 17.13 -4.84
N GLY A 52 5.26 17.58 -5.93
CA GLY A 52 4.00 17.00 -6.37
C GLY A 52 4.12 15.51 -6.74
N GLU A 53 5.26 15.08 -7.28
CA GLU A 53 5.55 13.66 -7.51
C GLU A 53 5.64 12.88 -6.21
N LEU A 54 6.45 13.34 -5.26
CA LEU A 54 6.60 12.71 -3.94
C LEU A 54 5.27 12.60 -3.21
N ASP A 55 4.45 13.66 -3.23
CA ASP A 55 3.13 13.67 -2.59
C ASP A 55 2.21 12.56 -3.16
N ARG A 56 2.21 12.37 -4.49
CA ARG A 56 1.44 11.29 -5.14
C ARG A 56 1.96 9.91 -4.79
N MET A 57 3.28 9.75 -4.70
CA MET A 57 3.91 8.48 -4.32
C MET A 57 3.62 8.11 -2.86
N ILE A 58 3.63 9.09 -1.95
CA ILE A 58 3.26 8.92 -0.55
C ILE A 58 1.80 8.49 -0.44
N GLU A 59 0.90 9.15 -1.16
CA GLU A 59 -0.53 8.80 -1.11
C GLU A 59 -0.80 7.39 -1.61
N SER A 60 -0.17 7.01 -2.73
CA SER A 60 -0.22 5.63 -3.26
C SER A 60 0.33 4.62 -2.25
N THR A 61 1.40 4.96 -1.54
CA THR A 61 2.00 4.10 -0.51
C THR A 61 1.07 3.92 0.68
N ARG A 62 0.37 4.98 1.12
CA ARG A 62 -0.63 4.87 2.20
C ARG A 62 -1.76 3.92 1.84
N LEU A 63 -2.29 4.02 0.62
CA LEU A 63 -3.29 3.09 0.11
C LEU A 63 -2.79 1.64 0.16
N LEU A 64 -1.55 1.41 -0.28
CA LEU A 64 -0.92 0.09 -0.23
C LEU A 64 -0.77 -0.43 1.21
N VAL A 65 -0.33 0.41 2.14
CA VAL A 65 -0.20 0.03 3.56
C VAL A 65 -1.56 -0.35 4.15
N MET A 66 -2.61 0.41 3.87
CA MET A 66 -3.97 0.09 4.32
C MET A 66 -4.47 -1.22 3.73
N ALA A 67 -4.27 -1.45 2.43
CA ALA A 67 -4.65 -2.70 1.78
C ALA A 67 -3.90 -3.91 2.36
N LYS A 68 -2.61 -3.76 2.70
CA LYS A 68 -1.84 -4.81 3.38
C LYS A 68 -2.30 -5.05 4.81
N ALA A 69 -2.70 -4.01 5.54
CA ALA A 69 -3.27 -4.16 6.88
C ALA A 69 -4.57 -4.98 6.85
N GLU A 70 -5.47 -4.67 5.92
CA GLU A 70 -6.72 -5.43 5.72
C GLU A 70 -6.44 -6.89 5.31
N ALA A 71 -5.45 -7.12 4.45
CA ALA A 71 -5.02 -8.47 4.09
C ALA A 71 -4.61 -9.30 5.32
N MET A 72 -3.89 -8.69 6.27
CA MET A 72 -3.50 -9.36 7.51
C MET A 72 -4.71 -9.70 8.39
N VAL A 73 -5.69 -8.79 8.49
CA VAL A 73 -6.94 -9.04 9.22
C VAL A 73 -7.66 -10.26 8.62
N LYS A 74 -7.88 -10.26 7.30
CA LYS A 74 -8.55 -11.37 6.60
C LYS A 74 -7.80 -12.70 6.71
N LEU A 75 -6.46 -12.67 6.74
CA LEU A 75 -5.66 -13.88 6.93
C LEU A 75 -5.81 -14.45 8.34
N ASN A 76 -5.92 -13.59 9.36
CA ASN A 76 -6.11 -14.00 10.76
C ASN A 76 -7.55 -14.43 11.07
N GLU A 77 -8.54 -13.90 10.34
CA GLU A 77 -9.94 -14.30 10.46
C GLU A 77 -10.25 -15.63 9.76
N ARG A 78 -9.33 -16.18 8.97
CA ARG A 78 -9.51 -17.51 8.38
C ARG A 78 -9.57 -18.54 9.51
N PRO A 79 -10.64 -19.36 9.60
CA PRO A 79 -10.66 -20.45 10.55
C PRO A 79 -9.45 -21.32 10.27
N SER A 80 -8.61 -21.51 11.31
CA SER A 80 -7.50 -22.43 11.28
C SER A 80 -8.02 -23.74 10.73
N LYS A 81 -7.60 -24.11 9.52
CA LYS A 81 -8.03 -25.33 8.86
C LYS A 81 -7.72 -26.47 9.82
N THR A 82 -8.74 -26.98 10.50
CA THR A 82 -8.66 -28.03 11.49
C THR A 82 -7.98 -29.22 10.85
N ALA A 83 -6.80 -29.58 11.35
CA ALA A 83 -6.16 -30.86 11.09
C ALA A 83 -6.78 -31.92 12.00
#